data_AF-A0A7R9CDE8-F1
#
_entry.id   AF-A0A7R9CDE8-F1
#
_cell.length_a   1.000
_cell.length_b   1.000
_cell.length_c   1.000
_cell.angle_alpha   90.00
_cell.angle_beta   90.00
_cell.angle_gamma   90.00
#
_symmetry.space_group_name_H-M   'P 1'
#
loop_
_entity.id
_entity.type
_entity.pdbx_description
1 polymer ?
#
loop_
_entity_poly.entity_id
_entity_poly.type
_entity_poly.pdbx_seq_one_letter_code
_entity_poly.pdbx_strand_id
1 'polypeptide(L)'
;MTTSSEDVLLQIGQVRYKKGDGTLYVMNERLAWMVDHRDMVSVSHRYTDIKLQKISPEGKPKIQLQVVLHDGSASTFHFVNHEGVAAQLKDRDNVKELLQQLLQKFKREVNKELEEKNRLLSENPALLQLYRDLVITQVISPEEFWSQHATQYTQKQAAQKQEVGVSGAFLVSYQYEF
;
A
#
# COMPACT_ATOMS: atom_id res chain seq x y z
N MET A 1 -17.42 16.72 2.26
CA MET A 1 -16.83 15.69 1.37
C MET A 1 -15.33 15.77 1.57
N THR A 2 -14.71 14.74 2.15
CA THR A 2 -13.29 14.76 2.54
C THR A 2 -12.44 14.33 1.35
N THR A 3 -12.08 15.26 0.47
CA THR A 3 -11.12 14.96 -0.60
C THR A 3 -9.72 15.05 0.00
N SER A 4 -9.23 13.95 0.57
CA SER A 4 -7.80 13.74 0.76
C SER A 4 -7.15 13.86 -0.61
N SER A 5 -6.46 14.98 -0.86
CA SER A 5 -5.71 15.22 -2.10
C SER A 5 -4.61 14.17 -2.21
N GLU A 6 -4.87 13.10 -2.95
CA GLU A 6 -3.86 12.10 -3.25
C GLU A 6 -3.02 12.56 -4.45
N ASP A 7 -1.71 12.40 -4.34
CA ASP A 7 -0.79 12.66 -5.45
C ASP A 7 -1.04 11.65 -6.58
N VAL A 8 -1.46 12.18 -7.72
CA VAL A 8 -1.61 11.44 -8.98
C VAL A 8 -0.23 11.35 -9.63
N LEU A 9 0.28 10.13 -9.76
CA LEU A 9 1.57 9.85 -10.39
C LEU A 9 1.45 9.73 -11.91
N LEU A 10 0.37 9.12 -12.38
CA LEU A 10 0.11 8.91 -13.81
C LEU A 10 -1.40 8.95 -14.08
N GLN A 11 -1.79 9.56 -15.19
CA GLN A 11 -3.17 9.56 -15.67
C GLN A 11 -3.20 9.17 -17.15
N ILE A 12 -4.06 8.20 -17.52
CA ILE A 12 -4.25 7.74 -18.90
C ILE A 12 -5.75 7.82 -19.23
N GLY A 13 -6.13 8.75 -20.11
CA GLY A 13 -7.54 9.03 -20.45
C GLY A 13 -8.23 8.01 -21.35
N GLN A 14 -7.48 7.16 -22.04
CA GLN A 14 -8.01 6.32 -23.10
C GLN A 14 -8.10 4.87 -22.67
N VAL A 15 -8.75 4.65 -21.53
CA VAL A 15 -8.83 3.33 -20.88
C VAL A 15 -10.30 2.93 -20.71
N ARG A 16 -10.69 1.89 -21.43
CA ARG A 16 -12.01 1.27 -21.31
C ARG A 16 -12.01 0.23 -20.19
N TYR A 17 -12.97 0.32 -19.28
CA TYR A 17 -13.23 -0.69 -18.26
C TYR A 17 -14.67 -1.17 -18.36
N LYS A 18 -14.87 -2.49 -18.46
CA LYS A 18 -16.17 -3.13 -18.72
C LYS A 18 -16.85 -2.54 -19.97
N LYS A 19 -17.87 -1.70 -19.79
CA LYS A 19 -18.65 -1.04 -20.87
C LYS A 19 -18.48 0.48 -20.90
N GLY A 20 -17.65 1.04 -20.01
CA GLY A 20 -17.41 2.49 -19.93
C GLY A 20 -16.03 2.83 -20.45
N ASP A 21 -15.95 3.91 -21.22
CA ASP A 21 -14.72 4.63 -21.49
C ASP A 21 -14.40 5.56 -20.32
N GLY A 22 -13.12 5.82 -20.07
CA GLY A 22 -12.73 6.62 -18.94
C GLY A 22 -11.22 6.71 -18.73
N THR A 23 -10.85 7.36 -17.64
CA THR A 23 -9.47 7.69 -17.30
C THR A 23 -8.98 6.81 -16.15
N LEU A 24 -7.84 6.17 -16.36
CA LEU A 24 -7.11 5.42 -15.34
C LEU A 24 -6.12 6.36 -14.64
N TYR A 25 -6.21 6.41 -13.31
CA TYR A 25 -5.34 7.19 -12.43
C TYR A 25 -4.52 6.24 -11.57
N VAL A 26 -3.20 6.37 -11.66
CA VAL A 26 -2.25 5.72 -10.78
C VAL A 26 -1.86 6.75 -9.72
N MET A 27 -2.28 6.53 -8.48
CA MET A 27 -1.96 7.41 -7.34
C MET A 27 -0.86 6.78 -6.49
N ASN A 28 -0.40 7.45 -5.44
CA ASN A 28 0.64 6.90 -4.57
C ASN A 28 0.19 5.68 -3.74
N GLU A 29 -1.08 5.61 -3.33
CA GLU A 29 -1.60 4.53 -2.47
C GLU A 29 -2.57 3.56 -3.16
N ARG A 30 -3.16 3.99 -4.29
CA ARG A 30 -4.21 3.24 -4.98
C ARG A 30 -4.22 3.46 -6.48
N LEU A 31 -4.77 2.48 -7.18
CA LEU A 31 -5.17 2.58 -8.58
C LEU A 31 -6.66 2.93 -8.65
N ALA A 32 -7.00 4.03 -9.31
CA ALA A 32 -8.38 4.47 -9.50
C ALA A 32 -8.73 4.53 -10.99
N TRP A 33 -9.97 4.23 -11.35
CA TRP A 33 -10.49 4.44 -12.69
C TRP A 33 -11.82 5.21 -12.60
N MET A 34 -11.91 6.28 -13.38
CA MET A 34 -13.07 7.16 -13.46
C MET A 34 -13.69 7.04 -14.84
N VAL A 35 -15.02 6.94 -14.90
CA VAL A 35 -15.74 6.86 -16.16
C VAL A 35 -15.87 8.25 -16.77
N ASP A 36 -15.67 8.35 -18.08
CA ASP A 36 -15.93 9.59 -18.80
C ASP A 36 -17.43 9.91 -18.66
N HIS A 37 -17.78 11.16 -18.32
CA HIS A 37 -19.14 11.63 -18.03
C HIS A 37 -19.74 11.33 -16.64
N ARG A 38 -19.01 10.71 -15.70
CA ARG A 38 -19.36 10.80 -14.27
C ARG A 38 -18.10 11.11 -13.46
N ASP A 39 -18.11 12.21 -12.72
CA ASP A 39 -17.08 12.56 -11.70
C ASP A 39 -17.07 11.61 -10.48
N MET A 40 -17.51 10.37 -10.68
CA MET A 40 -17.48 9.32 -9.67
C MET A 40 -16.42 8.28 -10.04
N VAL A 41 -15.49 8.07 -9.12
CA VAL A 41 -14.55 6.95 -9.14
C VAL A 41 -15.35 5.65 -9.18
N SER A 42 -15.31 4.97 -10.33
CA SER A 42 -16.06 3.72 -10.52
C SER A 42 -15.31 2.52 -9.97
N VAL A 43 -13.98 2.58 -9.96
CA VAL A 43 -13.12 1.50 -9.51
C VAL A 43 -11.95 2.09 -8.73
N SER A 44 -11.67 1.56 -7.55
CA SER A 44 -10.52 1.94 -6.73
C SER A 44 -9.95 0.71 -6.06
N HIS A 45 -8.64 0.48 -6.21
CA HIS A 45 -7.93 -0.65 -5.62
C HIS A 45 -6.67 -0.17 -4.92
N ARG A 46 -6.52 -0.48 -3.63
CA ARG A 46 -5.27 -0.20 -2.90
C ARG A 46 -4.17 -1.15 -3.35
N TYR A 47 -2.92 -0.71 -3.33
CA TYR A 47 -1.79 -1.58 -3.70
C TYR A 47 -1.59 -2.76 -2.75
N THR A 48 -2.01 -2.63 -1.50
CA THR A 48 -2.01 -3.70 -0.49
C THR A 48 -2.89 -4.88 -0.89
N ASP A 49 -3.99 -4.60 -1.60
CA ASP A 49 -5.00 -5.59 -1.94
C ASP A 49 -4.70 -6.23 -3.30
N ILE A 50 -3.79 -5.65 -4.07
CA ILE A 50 -3.39 -6.15 -5.38
C ILE A 50 -2.35 -7.26 -5.20
N LYS A 51 -2.76 -8.48 -5.55
CA LYS A 51 -1.90 -9.66 -5.52
C LYS A 51 -0.91 -9.68 -6.67
N LEU A 52 -1.40 -9.40 -7.87
CA LEU A 52 -0.60 -9.41 -9.09
C LEU A 52 -1.27 -8.60 -10.20
N GLN A 53 -0.46 -8.16 -11.15
CA GLN A 53 -0.93 -7.62 -12.42
C GLN A 53 -0.53 -8.55 -13.56
N LYS A 54 -1.34 -8.57 -14.62
CA LYS A 54 -1.09 -9.28 -15.87
C LYS A 54 -1.33 -8.32 -17.01
N ILE A 55 -0.47 -8.38 -18.01
CA ILE A 55 -0.67 -7.68 -19.27
C ILE A 55 -1.03 -8.68 -20.36
N SER A 56 -1.80 -8.24 -21.34
CA SER A 56 -1.98 -9.00 -22.57
C SER A 56 -0.63 -9.18 -23.27
N PRO A 57 -0.28 -10.39 -23.75
CA PRO A 57 0.95 -10.63 -24.48
C PRO A 57 1.02 -9.77 -25.74
N GLU A 58 2.24 -9.40 -26.12
CA GLU A 58 2.52 -8.59 -27.31
C GLU A 58 2.04 -9.30 -28.57
N GLY A 59 1.34 -8.59 -29.45
CA GLY A 59 0.73 -9.13 -30.66
C GLY A 59 -0.76 -9.47 -30.56
N LYS A 60 -1.39 -9.39 -29.38
CA LYS A 60 -2.86 -9.43 -29.27
C LYS A 60 -3.48 -8.12 -29.78
N PRO A 61 -4.60 -8.16 -30.53
CA PRO A 61 -5.29 -6.96 -30.99
C PRO A 61 -5.93 -6.15 -29.86
N LYS A 62 -6.05 -6.74 -28.66
CA LYS A 62 -6.59 -6.08 -27.47
C LYS A 62 -5.47 -5.89 -26.45
N ILE A 63 -5.05 -4.64 -26.29
CA ILE A 63 -4.06 -4.25 -25.28
C ILE A 63 -4.80 -4.08 -23.96
N GLN A 64 -4.50 -4.96 -23.00
CA GLN A 64 -5.23 -5.06 -21.74
C GLN A 64 -4.28 -5.20 -20.56
N LEU A 65 -4.64 -4.60 -19.45
CA LEU A 65 -3.99 -4.78 -18.14
C LEU A 65 -5.02 -5.28 -17.15
N GLN A 66 -4.79 -6.46 -16.61
CA GLN A 66 -5.61 -7.09 -15.59
C GLN A 66 -4.93 -6.99 -14.23
N VAL A 67 -5.64 -6.45 -13.26
CA VAL A 67 -5.22 -6.40 -11.86
C VAL A 67 -6.00 -7.49 -11.12
N VAL A 68 -5.29 -8.38 -10.44
CA VAL A 68 -5.86 -9.45 -9.62
C VAL A 68 -5.64 -9.11 -8.16
N LEU A 69 -6.72 -9.12 -7.39
CA LEU A 69 -6.74 -8.80 -5.98
C LEU A 69 -6.59 -10.06 -5.11
N HIS A 70 -6.31 -9.86 -3.84
CA HIS A 70 -6.21 -10.94 -2.84
C HIS A 70 -7.55 -11.61 -2.53
N ASP A 71 -8.67 -10.92 -2.73
CA ASP A 71 -10.04 -11.44 -2.57
C ASP A 71 -10.47 -12.39 -3.71
N GLY A 72 -9.65 -12.53 -4.76
CA GLY A 72 -9.96 -13.31 -5.96
C GLY A 72 -10.66 -12.52 -7.07
N SER A 73 -11.05 -11.28 -6.82
CA SER A 73 -11.58 -10.36 -7.82
C SER A 73 -10.48 -9.94 -8.81
N ALA A 74 -10.88 -9.71 -10.06
CA ALA A 74 -9.96 -9.22 -11.08
C ALA A 74 -10.60 -8.13 -11.93
N SER A 75 -9.83 -7.06 -12.14
CA SER A 75 -10.24 -5.89 -12.91
C SER A 75 -9.39 -5.77 -14.17
N THR A 76 -10.03 -5.89 -15.33
CA THR A 76 -9.37 -5.81 -16.65
C THR A 76 -9.65 -4.46 -17.30
N PHE A 77 -8.59 -3.70 -17.50
CA PHE A 77 -8.56 -2.42 -18.20
C PHE A 77 -8.09 -2.62 -19.63
N HIS A 78 -8.74 -1.96 -20.59
CA HIS A 78 -8.43 -2.06 -22.01
C HIS A 78 -7.99 -0.70 -22.55
N PHE A 79 -6.78 -0.63 -23.10
CA PHE A 79 -6.23 0.61 -23.64
C PHE A 79 -6.69 0.77 -25.08
N VAL A 80 -7.37 1.88 -25.37
CA VAL A 80 -8.01 2.19 -26.65
C VAL A 80 -7.50 3.51 -27.24
N ASN A 81 -6.26 3.88 -26.93
CA ASN A 81 -5.63 5.10 -27.42
C ASN A 81 -5.76 5.21 -28.96
N HIS A 82 -6.26 6.36 -29.44
CA HIS A 82 -6.55 6.63 -30.85
C HIS A 82 -5.29 6.98 -31.67
N GLU A 83 -4.16 7.27 -31.02
CA GLU A 83 -2.86 7.53 -31.66
C GLU A 83 -2.22 6.26 -32.23
N GLY A 84 -2.85 5.10 -32.03
CA GLY A 84 -2.48 3.82 -32.63
C GLY A 84 -1.95 2.80 -31.62
N VAL A 85 -1.64 1.60 -32.13
CA VAL A 85 -1.23 0.45 -31.31
C VAL A 85 0.07 0.72 -30.55
N ALA A 86 1.00 1.50 -31.11
CA ALA A 86 2.25 1.86 -30.45
C ALA A 86 2.03 2.71 -29.20
N ALA A 87 1.11 3.68 -29.26
CA ALA A 87 0.76 4.52 -28.11
C ALA A 87 0.01 3.71 -27.04
N GLN A 88 -0.90 2.83 -27.45
CA GLN A 88 -1.59 1.89 -26.55
C GLN A 88 -0.60 0.99 -25.78
N LEU A 89 0.42 0.46 -26.47
CA LEU A 89 1.47 -0.35 -25.84
C LEU A 89 2.29 0.48 -24.85
N LYS A 90 2.66 1.70 -25.26
CA LYS A 90 3.41 2.63 -24.39
C LYS A 90 2.63 3.00 -23.13
N ASP A 91 1.34 3.31 -23.25
CA ASP A 91 0.48 3.62 -22.10
C ASP A 91 0.36 2.42 -21.16
N ARG A 92 0.12 1.22 -21.71
CA ARG A 92 0.11 -0.03 -20.94
C ARG A 92 1.42 -0.23 -20.20
N ASP A 93 2.55 -0.08 -20.89
CA ASP A 93 3.87 -0.34 -20.31
C ASP A 93 4.23 0.67 -19.23
N ASN A 94 3.94 1.95 -19.44
CA ASN A 94 4.11 2.95 -18.40
C ASN A 94 3.31 2.62 -17.13
N VAL A 95 2.03 2.26 -17.29
CA VAL A 95 1.17 1.87 -16.16
C VAL A 95 1.67 0.59 -15.50
N LYS A 96 2.09 -0.40 -16.30
CA LYS A 96 2.63 -1.68 -15.82
C LYS A 96 3.91 -1.48 -15.02
N GLU A 97 4.90 -0.78 -15.56
CA GLU A 97 6.19 -0.54 -14.89
C GLU A 97 5.98 0.23 -13.58
N LEU A 98 5.15 1.28 -13.59
CA LEU A 98 4.87 2.07 -12.39
C LEU A 98 4.15 1.23 -11.32
N LEU A 99 3.13 0.45 -11.72
CA LEU A 99 2.48 -0.50 -10.82
C LEU A 99 3.47 -1.54 -10.28
N GLN A 100 4.37 -2.06 -11.10
CA GLN A 100 5.35 -3.06 -10.67
C GLN A 100 6.29 -2.48 -9.60
N GLN A 101 6.75 -1.24 -9.77
CA GLN A 101 7.55 -0.53 -8.77
C GLN A 101 6.77 -0.30 -7.47
N LEU A 102 5.52 0.17 -7.56
CA LEU A 102 4.67 0.40 -6.40
C LEU A 102 4.36 -0.90 -5.66
N LEU A 103 3.94 -1.96 -6.36
CA LEU A 103 3.68 -3.27 -5.77
C LEU A 103 4.94 -3.85 -5.09
N GLN A 104 6.12 -3.67 -5.68
CA GLN A 104 7.37 -4.10 -5.03
C GLN A 104 7.66 -3.30 -3.76
N LYS A 105 7.44 -1.98 -3.79
CA LYS A 105 7.61 -1.10 -2.62
C LYS A 105 6.63 -1.50 -1.51
N PHE A 106 5.35 -1.63 -1.81
CA PHE A 106 4.33 -2.04 -0.84
C PHE A 106 4.56 -3.45 -0.34
N LYS A 107 4.98 -4.41 -1.17
CA LYS A 107 5.34 -5.76 -0.71
C LYS A 107 6.51 -5.74 0.26
N ARG A 108 7.52 -4.90 0.02
CA ARG A 108 8.64 -4.72 0.96
C ARG A 108 8.19 -4.12 2.28
N GLU A 109 7.36 -3.08 2.24
CA GLU A 109 6.81 -2.44 3.44
C GLU A 109 5.92 -3.40 4.23
N VAL A 110 5.01 -4.11 3.56
CA VAL A 110 4.13 -5.13 4.17
C VAL A 110 4.95 -6.27 4.77
N ASN A 111 5.97 -6.76 4.07
CA ASN A 111 6.87 -7.77 4.62
C ASN A 111 7.62 -7.26 5.85
N LYS A 112 8.11 -6.01 5.82
CA LYS A 112 8.81 -5.39 6.94
C LYS A 112 7.90 -5.21 8.15
N GLU A 113 6.67 -4.75 7.95
CA GLU A 113 5.66 -4.69 9.01
C GLU A 113 5.33 -6.08 9.58
N LEU A 114 5.19 -7.10 8.72
CA LEU A 114 4.98 -8.49 9.15
C LEU A 114 6.16 -9.04 9.95
N GLU A 115 7.39 -8.76 9.52
CA GLU A 115 8.61 -9.14 10.25
C GLU A 115 8.68 -8.44 11.61
N GLU A 116 8.34 -7.15 11.68
CA GLU A 116 8.34 -6.39 12.93
C GLU A 116 7.27 -6.90 13.90
N LYS A 117 6.06 -7.20 13.38
CA LYS A 117 4.99 -7.89 14.12
C LYS A 117 5.43 -9.26 14.63
N ASN A 118 6.06 -10.07 13.79
CA ASN A 118 6.56 -11.39 14.17
C ASN A 118 7.70 -11.30 15.20
N ARG A 119 8.56 -10.29 15.08
CA ARG A 119 9.61 -9.98 16.05
C ARG A 119 9.02 -9.56 17.39
N LEU A 120 8.01 -8.69 17.41
CA LEU A 120 7.31 -8.28 18.64
C LEU A 120 6.65 -9.46 19.36
N LEU A 121 6.02 -10.36 18.60
CA LEU A 121 5.48 -11.61 19.13
C LEU A 121 6.59 -12.52 19.70
N SER A 122 7.75 -12.59 19.05
CA SER A 122 8.88 -13.40 19.50
C SER A 122 9.57 -12.81 20.74
N GLU A 123 9.75 -11.49 20.80
CA GLU A 123 10.37 -10.78 21.93
C GLU A 123 9.47 -10.78 23.18
N ASN A 124 8.15 -10.82 23.00
CA ASN A 124 7.18 -10.78 24.10
C ASN A 124 6.35 -12.07 24.17
N PRO A 125 6.78 -13.08 24.95
CA PRO A 125 6.04 -14.35 25.08
C PRO A 125 4.61 -14.17 25.63
N ALA A 126 4.35 -13.13 26.43
CA ALA A 126 3.00 -12.78 26.89
C ALA A 126 2.09 -12.29 25.74
N LEU A 127 2.64 -11.50 24.80
CA LEU A 127 1.92 -11.03 23.62
C LEU A 127 1.62 -12.20 22.67
N LEU A 128 2.57 -13.12 22.50
CA LEU A 128 2.37 -14.35 21.73
C LEU A 128 1.23 -15.19 22.32
N GLN A 129 1.20 -15.36 23.65
CA GLN A 129 0.15 -16.12 24.32
C GLN A 129 -1.23 -15.49 24.09
N LEU A 130 -1.34 -14.16 24.23
CA LEU A 130 -2.56 -13.41 23.91
C LEU A 130 -2.97 -13.53 22.44
N TYR A 131 -2.01 -13.44 21.51
CA TYR A 131 -2.28 -13.64 20.08
C TYR A 131 -2.84 -15.05 19.82
N ARG A 132 -2.25 -16.08 20.44
CA ARG A 132 -2.78 -17.44 20.34
C ARG A 132 -4.18 -17.54 20.95
N ASP A 133 -4.39 -16.99 22.14
CA ASP A 133 -5.64 -17.13 22.87
C ASP A 133 -6.79 -16.33 22.27
N LEU A 134 -6.52 -15.23 21.55
CA LEU A 134 -7.54 -14.35 20.99
C LEU A 134 -7.72 -14.55 19.47
N VAL A 135 -6.64 -14.76 18.74
CA VAL A 135 -6.67 -14.86 17.26
C VAL A 135 -6.84 -16.30 16.79
N ILE A 136 -6.23 -17.30 17.45
CA ILE A 136 -6.37 -18.72 17.04
C ILE A 136 -7.72 -19.28 17.47
N THR A 137 -8.26 -18.84 18.60
CA THR A 137 -9.62 -19.15 19.06
C THR A 137 -10.70 -18.45 18.23
N GLN A 138 -10.31 -17.58 17.29
CA GLN A 138 -11.18 -16.74 16.46
C GLN A 138 -12.11 -15.80 17.25
N VAL A 139 -11.69 -15.39 18.46
CA VAL A 139 -12.44 -14.40 19.25
C VAL A 139 -12.36 -13.01 18.60
N ILE A 140 -11.20 -12.67 18.02
CA ILE A 140 -10.98 -11.43 17.27
C ILE A 140 -10.14 -11.68 16.02
N SER A 141 -10.22 -10.78 15.03
CA SER A 141 -9.38 -10.84 13.84
C SER A 141 -7.92 -10.43 14.14
N PRO A 142 -6.94 -10.92 13.35
CA PRO A 142 -5.54 -10.52 13.51
C PRO A 142 -5.36 -8.99 13.41
N GLU A 143 -6.10 -8.33 12.51
CA GLU A 143 -6.04 -6.89 12.32
C GLU A 143 -6.57 -6.11 13.54
N GLU A 144 -7.64 -6.59 14.18
CA GLU A 144 -8.17 -6.01 15.42
C GLU A 144 -7.19 -6.20 16.59
N PHE A 145 -6.55 -7.36 16.70
CA PHE A 145 -5.51 -7.61 17.71
C PHE A 145 -4.36 -6.61 17.58
N TRP A 146 -3.84 -6.43 16.35
CA TRP A 146 -2.74 -5.48 16.11
C TRP A 146 -3.17 -4.03 16.34
N SER A 147 -4.43 -3.68 16.09
CA SER A 147 -4.92 -2.30 16.29
C SER A 147 -5.13 -1.95 17.77
N GLN A 148 -5.69 -2.87 18.57
CA GLN A 148 -6.04 -2.60 19.96
C GLN A 148 -4.95 -2.98 20.97
N HIS A 149 -4.26 -4.10 20.73
CA HIS A 149 -3.31 -4.64 21.70
C HIS A 149 -1.87 -4.27 21.35
N ALA A 150 -1.48 -4.29 20.07
CA ALA A 150 -0.07 -4.06 19.74
C ALA A 150 0.39 -2.62 19.99
N THR A 151 -0.50 -1.62 19.88
CA THR A 151 -0.21 -0.23 20.24
C THR A 151 0.31 -0.08 21.68
N GLN A 152 -0.19 -0.89 22.63
CA GLN A 152 0.29 -0.88 24.02
C GLN A 152 1.71 -1.43 24.17
N TYR A 153 2.12 -2.37 23.31
CA TYR A 153 3.46 -2.96 23.32
C TYR A 153 4.46 -2.11 22.52
N THR A 154 4.04 -1.53 21.40
CA THR A 154 4.86 -0.58 20.61
C THR A 154 5.12 0.71 21.41
N GLN A 155 4.12 1.25 22.14
CA GLN A 155 4.31 2.40 23.02
C GLN A 155 5.23 2.07 24.22
N LYS A 156 5.12 0.87 24.80
CA LYS A 156 6.04 0.44 25.87
C LYS A 156 7.49 0.29 25.37
N GLN A 157 7.72 -0.23 24.16
CA GLN A 157 9.06 -0.28 23.57
C GLN A 157 9.59 1.12 23.20
N ALA A 158 8.75 2.03 22.70
CA ALA A 158 9.14 3.41 22.42
C ALA A 158 9.51 4.17 23.70
N ALA A 159 8.79 3.93 24.81
CA ALA A 159 9.11 4.48 26.12
C ALA A 159 10.42 3.90 26.70
N GLN A 160 10.68 2.60 26.54
CA GLN A 160 11.94 1.99 26.98
C GLN A 160 13.17 2.45 26.18
N LYS A 161 12.99 2.94 24.95
CA LYS A 161 14.09 3.48 24.13
C LYS A 161 14.51 4.91 24.50
N GLN A 162 13.77 5.61 25.37
CA GLN A 162 14.04 6.99 25.78
C GLN A 162 14.80 7.14 27.11
N GLU A 163 15.50 6.11 27.60
CA GLU A 163 16.45 6.27 28.72
C GLU A 163 17.88 6.52 28.22
N VAL A 164 18.11 7.62 27.50
CA VAL A 164 19.48 8.16 27.36
C VAL A 164 19.70 9.15 28.48
N GLY A 165 20.27 8.64 29.58
CA GLY A 165 20.74 9.46 30.69
C GLY A 165 21.76 10.49 30.22
N VAL A 166 21.50 11.76 30.56
CA VAL A 166 22.50 12.83 30.42
C VAL A 166 23.66 12.45 31.34
N SER A 167 24.82 12.10 30.78
CA SER A 167 26.01 11.80 31.57
C SER A 167 26.41 13.03 32.41
N GLY A 168 26.62 12.84 33.71
CA GLY A 168 26.98 13.90 34.68
C GLY A 168 28.28 14.68 34.39
N ALA A 169 28.94 14.42 33.27
CA ALA A 169 30.10 15.17 32.79
C ALA A 169 29.74 16.54 32.17
N PHE A 170 28.47 16.81 31.88
CA PHE A 170 28.03 18.08 31.26
C PHE A 170 27.65 19.21 32.25
N LEU A 171 27.70 18.97 33.57
CA LEU A 171 27.33 19.97 34.59
C LEU A 171 28.51 20.63 35.31
N VAL A 172 29.77 20.31 34.95
CA VAL A 172 30.96 20.90 35.60
C VAL A 172 31.71 21.81 34.61
N SER A 173 31.10 22.91 34.21
CA SER A 173 31.85 23.98 33.54
C SER A 173 31.18 25.35 33.65
N TYR A 174 30.75 25.78 34.84
CA TYR A 174 30.59 27.21 35.13
C TYR A 174 30.87 27.46 36.62
N GLN A 175 32.11 27.23 37.03
CA GLN A 175 32.67 27.84 38.23
C GLN A 175 34.00 28.46 37.81
N TYR A 176 34.02 29.79 37.66
CA TYR A 176 35.12 30.74 37.87
C TYR A 176 34.98 31.95 36.95
N GLU A 177 34.48 33.06 37.51
CA GLU A 177 35.00 34.41 37.24
C GLU A 177 34.58 35.33 38.38
N PHE A 178 35.52 35.63 39.27
CA PHE A 178 35.61 36.85 40.09
C PHE A 178 37.09 37.18 40.27
#